data_AF-A0A923QHU3-F1
#
_entry.id   AF-A0A923QHU3-F1
#
_cell.length_a   1.000
_cell.length_b   1.000
_cell.length_c   1.000
_cell.angle_alpha   90.00
_cell.angle_beta   90.00
_cell.angle_gamma   90.00
#
_symmetry.space_group_name_H-M   'P 1'
#
loop_
_entity.id
_entity.type
_entity.pdbx_description
1 polymer ?
#
loop_
_entity_poly.entity_id
_entity_poly.type
_entity_poly.pdbx_seq_one_letter_code
_entity_poly.pdbx_strand_id
1 'polypeptide(L)' 'PLLDPSTVRADVRPRQITSIGNYAIEFDWSDGYSSGIYAFNDLRDLGERAALQGAEGV' A
#
# COMPACT_ATOMS: atom_id res chain seq x y z
N PRO A 1 -6.53 -10.83 -12.28
CA PRO A 1 -5.93 -10.04 -13.38
C PRO A 1 -4.92 -9.04 -12.82
N LEU A 2 -3.76 -8.88 -13.47
CA LEU A 2 -2.79 -7.85 -13.08
C LEU A 2 -3.35 -6.47 -13.47
N LEU A 3 -3.21 -5.47 -12.59
CA LEU A 3 -3.67 -4.11 -12.82
C LEU A 3 -2.79 -3.42 -13.87
N ASP A 4 -3.39 -2.74 -14.84
CA ASP A 4 -2.67 -1.91 -15.81
C ASP A 4 -2.32 -0.56 -15.16
N PRO A 5 -1.03 -0.20 -15.01
CA PRO A 5 -0.62 1.06 -14.39
C PRO A 5 -1.19 2.31 -15.05
N SER A 6 -1.45 2.28 -16.37
CA SER A 6 -2.01 3.41 -17.12
C SER A 6 -3.46 3.73 -16.74
N THR A 7 -4.15 2.78 -16.09
CA THR A 7 -5.54 2.91 -15.67
C THR A 7 -5.69 3.41 -14.23
N VAL A 8 -4.58 3.50 -13.48
CA VAL A 8 -4.59 4.01 -12.11
C VAL A 8 -4.74 5.52 -12.12
N ARG A 9 -5.74 6.03 -11.41
CA ARG A 9 -5.97 7.48 -11.32
C ARG A 9 -4.83 8.16 -10.55
N ALA A 10 -4.37 9.30 -11.04
CA ALA A 10 -3.28 10.04 -10.38
C ALA A 10 -3.64 10.57 -8.98
N ASP A 11 -4.94 10.67 -8.65
CA ASP A 11 -5.43 11.16 -7.37
C ASP A 11 -5.76 10.05 -6.35
N VAL A 12 -5.46 8.78 -6.68
CA VAL A 12 -5.63 7.65 -5.75
C VAL A 12 -4.79 7.89 -4.50
N ARG A 13 -5.45 7.89 -3.34
CA ARG A 13 -4.84 8.07 -2.03
C ARG A 13 -5.64 7.32 -0.96
N PRO A 14 -5.01 6.93 0.16
CA PRO A 14 -5.74 6.36 1.28
C PRO A 14 -6.64 7.43 1.91
N ARG A 15 -7.90 7.08 2.15
CA ARG A 15 -8.90 7.90 2.85
C ARG A 15 -9.01 7.52 4.32
N GLN A 16 -8.86 6.23 4.61
CA GLN A 16 -8.89 5.68 5.97
C GLN A 16 -7.89 4.53 6.10
N ILE A 17 -7.35 4.37 7.30
CA ILE A 17 -6.53 3.24 7.71
C ILE A 17 -7.22 2.60 8.91
N THR A 18 -7.41 1.29 8.90
CA THR A 18 -8.07 0.56 9.99
C THR A 18 -7.21 -0.63 10.41
N SER A 19 -7.06 -0.82 11.73
CA SER A 19 -6.35 -1.99 12.26
C SER A 19 -7.21 -3.24 12.12
N ILE A 20 -6.61 -4.30 11.61
CA ILE A 20 -7.23 -5.62 11.49
C ILE A 20 -6.55 -6.55 12.48
N GLY A 21 -7.22 -6.75 13.62
CA GLY A 21 -6.63 -7.43 14.77
C GLY A 21 -5.28 -6.80 15.16
N ASN A 22 -4.33 -7.66 15.53
CA ASN A 22 -2.97 -7.26 15.92
C ASN A 22 -1.92 -7.63 14.87
N TYR A 23 -2.30 -7.81 13.59
CA TYR A 23 -1.38 -8.35 12.57
C TYR A 23 -1.38 -7.62 11.23
N ALA A 24 -2.37 -6.75 10.96
CA ALA A 24 -2.50 -6.09 9.67
C ALA A 24 -3.23 -4.75 9.76
N ILE A 25 -3.18 -4.00 8.66
CA ILE A 25 -4.04 -2.84 8.40
C ILE A 25 -4.81 -3.03 7.09
N GLU A 26 -5.95 -2.37 7.00
CA GLU A 26 -6.74 -2.21 5.78
C GLU A 26 -6.79 -0.74 5.39
N PHE A 27 -6.82 -0.46 4.07
CA PHE A 27 -7.00 0.87 3.52
C PHE A 27 -8.34 0.99 2.80
N ASP A 28 -9.04 2.09 3.04
CA ASP A 28 -10.07 2.58 2.14
C ASP A 28 -9.43 3.58 1.16
N TRP A 29 -9.48 3.30 -0.14
CA TRP A 29 -8.89 4.13 -1.20
C TRP A 29 -9.91 5.10 -1.80
N SER A 30 -9.42 6.23 -2.34
CA SER A 30 -10.28 7.26 -2.94
C SER A 30 -10.94 6.86 -4.26
N ASP A 31 -10.52 5.74 -4.86
CA ASP A 31 -11.16 5.13 -6.02
C ASP A 31 -12.27 4.14 -5.64
N GLY A 32 -12.53 3.95 -4.35
CA GLY A 32 -13.57 3.06 -3.82
C GLY A 32 -13.10 1.63 -3.55
N TYR A 33 -11.81 1.32 -3.75
CA TYR A 33 -11.26 0.01 -3.37
C TYR A 33 -11.03 -0.07 -1.86
N SER A 34 -11.47 -1.16 -1.23
CA SER A 34 -11.36 -1.35 0.22
C SER A 34 -11.37 -2.83 0.63
N SER A 35 -10.68 -3.70 -0.12
CA SER A 35 -10.62 -5.14 0.20
C SER A 35 -9.21 -5.65 0.49
N GLY A 36 -8.23 -4.76 0.55
CA GLY A 36 -6.84 -5.12 0.80
C GLY A 36 -6.53 -5.24 2.29
N ILE A 37 -6.00 -6.38 2.73
CA ILE A 37 -5.43 -6.58 4.06
C ILE A 37 -3.91 -6.64 3.92
N TYR A 38 -3.21 -5.78 4.63
CA TYR A 38 -1.77 -5.60 4.53
C TYR A 38 -1.12 -5.98 5.85
N ALA A 39 -0.50 -7.15 5.91
CA ALA A 39 0.15 -7.63 7.13
C ALA A 39 1.35 -6.76 7.49
N PHE A 40 1.60 -6.58 8.78
CA PHE A 40 2.71 -5.74 9.25
C PHE A 40 4.08 -6.23 8.78
N ASN A 41 4.26 -7.55 8.65
CA ASN A 41 5.50 -8.12 8.13
C ASN A 41 5.74 -7.71 6.68
N ASP A 42 4.73 -7.84 5.81
CA ASP A 42 4.85 -7.47 4.39
C ASP A 42 5.12 -5.97 4.22
N LEU A 43 4.46 -5.13 5.02
CA LEU A 43 4.67 -3.68 5.01
C LEU A 43 6.08 -3.30 5.49
N ARG A 44 6.62 -3.99 6.50
CA ARG A 44 8.00 -3.75 6.97
C ARG A 44 9.01 -4.17 5.90
N ASP A 45 8.84 -5.34 5.29
CA ASP A 45 9.70 -5.81 4.22
C ASP A 45 9.63 -4.89 2.98
N LEU A 46 8.44 -4.35 2.68
CA LEU A 46 8.28 -3.31 1.66
C LEU A 46 9.03 -2.03 2.03
N GLY A 47 8.92 -1.56 3.27
CA GLY A 47 9.63 -0.38 3.76
C GLY A 47 11.15 -0.53 3.70
N GLU A 48 11.68 -1.71 4.06
CA GLU A 48 13.11 -2.02 3.96
C GLU A 48 13.60 -1.98 2.51
N ARG A 49 12.86 -2.58 1.57
CA ARG A 49 13.18 -2.50 0.14
C ARG A 49 13.12 -1.07 -0.39
N ALA A 50 12.12 -0.30 0.00
CA ALA A 50 11.97 1.10 -0.41
C ALA A 50 13.14 1.97 0.12
N ALA A 51 13.57 1.72 1.36
CA ALA A 51 14.71 2.43 1.95
C ALA A 51 16.02 2.14 1.20
N LEU A 52 16.23 0.89 0.76
CA LEU A 52 17.40 0.52 -0.05
C LEU A 52 17.37 1.18 -1.43
N GLN A 53 16.21 1.21 -2.10
CA GLN A 53 16.06 1.84 -3.42
C GLN A 53 16.22 3.37 -3.35
N GLY A 54 15.78 4.00 -2.26
CA GLY A 54 15.99 5.43 -2.02
C GLY A 54 17.46 5.80 -1.77
N ALA A 55 18.30 4.84 -1.33
CA ALA A 55 19.73 5.04 -1.13
C ALA A 55 20.57 4.87 -2.42
N GLU A 56 20.07 4.15 -3.43
CA GLU A 56 20.74 3.98 -4.72
C GLU A 56 20.51 5.16 -5.70
N GLY A 57 19.60 6.06 -5.36
CA GLY A 57 19.25 7.25 -6.16
C GLY A 57 19.87 8.57 -5.69
N VAL A 58 20.84 8.55 -4.77
CA VAL A 58 21.54 9.74 -4.22
C VAL A 58 23.01 9.73 -4.62
#